data_AF-A0A166IJG5-F1
#
_entry.id   AF-A0A166IJG5-F1
#
_cell.length_a   1.000
_cell.length_b   1.000
_cell.length_c   1.000
_cell.angle_alpha   90.00
_cell.angle_beta   90.00
_cell.angle_gamma   90.00
#
_symmetry.space_group_name_H-M   'P 1'
#
loop_
_entity.id
_entity.type
_entity.pdbx_description
1 polymer ?
#
loop_
_entity_poly.entity_id
_entity_poly.type
_entity_poly.pdbx_seq_one_letter_code
_entity_poly.pdbx_strand_id
1 'polypeptide(L)'
;MSAHSCFVDQLGALLTFRPAKKNGVTTVLARVGVSFISSAQAWANAESEIPDFDFEGTKKAASDEWSELLGRVKVDREGAKDEIVELFYSLLHLTHISPADCIVVRLVSMGSDSSKYIARVGNYTNVWNLNTAVLGMSGLWGMMQPRLINGTFNFTDPRHCSIHDPAHATCYLNAANRDGFYVSSPLVYVPHDTAALIKLQCGNGSFISRLNYLFDQNYFDVTDEASQQIPSMYHYANCPGLSTQRSPQIIAQSFNTTVKGLRSGLMVTCYTVKKCSVQKTFAFTAFTFDVARSRKGAMASYAAFYLAGMYPLPATQQFLLWSPYFPQVSFFNPTFNSTTIIRWKNSQGNPTAGTGRSVFVKARSCVCPTYASKGVRG
;
A
#
# COMPACT_ATOMS: atom_id res chain seq x y z
N MET A 1 48.11 9.04 17.60
CA MET A 1 47.65 9.72 16.37
C MET A 1 46.73 8.76 15.63
N SER A 2 45.42 8.97 15.74
CA SER A 2 44.42 8.15 15.05
C SER A 2 44.14 8.75 13.69
N ALA A 3 44.52 8.06 12.63
CA ALA A 3 44.16 8.43 11.27
C ALA A 3 42.72 7.96 10.99
N HIS A 4 41.77 8.90 10.99
CA HIS A 4 40.45 8.68 10.41
C HIS A 4 40.53 8.91 8.91
N SER A 5 40.70 7.86 8.11
CA SER A 5 40.48 7.91 6.66
C SER A 5 39.04 7.49 6.37
N CYS A 6 38.12 8.45 6.36
CA CYS A 6 36.71 8.23 6.03
C CYS A 6 36.31 8.98 4.76
N PHE A 7 37.16 8.95 3.73
CA PHE A 7 36.78 9.36 2.38
C PHE A 7 36.69 8.13 1.52
N VAL A 8 35.46 7.77 1.14
CA VAL A 8 35.17 6.87 0.02
C VAL A 8 35.73 7.55 -1.24
N ASP A 9 36.44 6.81 -2.10
CA ASP A 9 36.97 7.35 -3.36
C ASP A 9 35.86 8.02 -4.16
N GLN A 10 35.96 9.34 -4.33
CA GLN A 10 35.05 10.11 -5.17
C GLN A 10 35.53 10.02 -6.61
N LEU A 11 34.86 9.21 -7.42
CA LEU A 11 35.13 9.08 -8.85
C LEU A 11 34.08 9.85 -9.65
N GLY A 12 34.54 10.53 -10.70
CA GLY A 12 33.70 11.28 -11.63
C GLY A 12 34.36 11.37 -13.01
N ALA A 13 33.57 11.68 -14.03
CA ALA A 13 34.04 11.87 -15.40
C ALA A 13 33.79 13.31 -15.86
N LEU A 14 34.79 13.94 -16.48
CA LEU A 14 34.66 15.23 -17.15
C LEU A 14 34.65 15.01 -18.66
N LEU A 15 33.53 15.32 -19.32
CA LEU A 15 33.34 15.17 -20.76
C LEU A 15 33.22 16.55 -21.42
N THR A 16 33.92 16.75 -22.53
CA THR A 16 33.87 18.01 -23.30
C THR A 16 33.36 17.73 -24.72
N PHE A 17 32.35 18.48 -25.15
CA PHE A 17 31.71 18.33 -26.47
C PHE A 17 31.93 19.58 -27.33
N ARG A 18 31.99 19.41 -28.64
CA ARG A 18 32.08 20.55 -29.58
C ARG A 18 30.69 21.16 -29.79
N PRO A 19 30.52 22.48 -29.62
CA PRO A 19 29.23 23.13 -29.84
C PRO A 19 28.85 23.15 -31.33
N ALA A 20 27.55 23.21 -31.61
CA ALA A 20 26.99 23.38 -32.94
C ALA A 20 27.49 24.69 -33.59
N LYS A 21 27.83 24.64 -34.89
CA LYS A 21 28.22 25.83 -35.65
C LYS A 21 26.97 26.68 -35.96
N LYS A 22 27.05 27.99 -35.73
CA LYS A 22 26.02 29.04 -36.01
C LYS A 22 24.69 28.87 -35.27
N ASN A 23 24.55 29.50 -34.09
CA ASN A 23 23.29 29.66 -33.33
C ASN A 23 22.37 28.43 -33.21
N GLY A 24 22.92 27.22 -33.42
CA GLY A 24 22.19 25.96 -33.38
C GLY A 24 22.20 25.35 -31.98
N VAL A 25 21.21 24.50 -31.70
CA VAL A 25 21.17 23.71 -30.47
C VAL A 25 22.19 22.57 -30.57
N THR A 26 23.04 22.42 -29.56
CA THR A 26 23.94 21.26 -29.44
C THR A 26 23.23 20.15 -28.70
N THR A 27 22.98 19.03 -29.36
CA THR A 27 22.34 17.85 -28.75
C THR A 27 23.37 16.75 -28.54
N VAL A 28 23.44 16.21 -27.32
CA VAL A 28 24.28 15.07 -26.97
C VAL A 28 23.37 13.96 -26.47
N LEU A 29 23.46 12.79 -27.09
CA LEU A 29 22.72 11.60 -26.67
C LEU A 29 23.68 10.67 -25.92
N ALA A 30 23.17 10.09 -24.84
CA ALA A 30 23.91 9.13 -24.04
C ALA A 30 23.05 7.88 -23.83
N ARG A 31 23.70 6.72 -23.88
CA ARG A 31 23.11 5.42 -23.57
C ARG A 31 23.86 4.86 -22.37
N VAL A 32 23.12 4.39 -21.37
CA VAL A 32 23.67 3.88 -20.11
C VAL A 32 23.05 2.53 -19.83
N GLY A 33 23.88 1.51 -19.65
CA GLY A 33 23.47 0.19 -19.18
C GLY A 33 23.90 -0.02 -17.74
N VAL A 34 23.16 -0.83 -17.00
CA VAL A 34 23.44 -1.19 -15.61
C VAL A 34 23.44 -2.72 -15.47
N SER A 35 24.34 -3.25 -14.66
CA SER A 35 24.37 -4.67 -14.32
C SER A 35 24.97 -4.88 -12.94
N PHE A 36 24.41 -5.82 -12.19
CA PHE A 36 24.99 -6.32 -10.93
C PHE A 36 26.06 -7.41 -11.16
N ILE A 37 26.29 -7.84 -12.41
CA ILE A 37 27.21 -8.91 -12.76
C ILE A 37 28.59 -8.34 -13.13
N SER A 38 28.64 -7.47 -14.15
CA SER A 38 29.89 -6.86 -14.61
C SER A 38 29.65 -5.65 -15.51
N SER A 39 30.68 -4.84 -15.74
CA SER A 39 30.64 -3.74 -16.73
C SER A 39 30.46 -4.25 -18.16
N ALA A 40 31.02 -5.41 -18.51
CA ALA A 40 30.81 -6.04 -19.81
C ALA A 40 29.35 -6.45 -20.03
N GLN A 41 28.69 -6.99 -19.00
CA GLN A 41 27.26 -7.28 -19.05
C GLN A 41 26.43 -5.99 -19.13
N ALA A 42 26.81 -4.94 -18.39
CA ALA A 42 26.13 -3.65 -18.48
C ALA A 42 26.22 -3.05 -19.89
N TRP A 43 27.37 -3.18 -20.56
CA TRP A 43 27.55 -2.78 -21.96
C TRP A 43 26.65 -3.60 -22.88
N ALA A 44 26.67 -4.93 -22.75
CA ALA A 44 25.86 -5.84 -23.56
C ALA A 44 24.36 -5.53 -23.42
N ASN A 45 23.87 -5.30 -22.19
CA ASN A 45 22.48 -4.92 -21.93
C ASN A 45 22.12 -3.62 -22.66
N ALA A 46 22.96 -2.59 -22.54
CA ALA A 46 22.70 -1.29 -23.19
C ALA A 46 22.59 -1.45 -24.71
N GLU A 47 23.47 -2.22 -25.33
CA GLU A 47 23.45 -2.46 -26.77
C GLU A 47 22.32 -3.35 -27.24
N SER A 48 21.92 -4.36 -26.46
CA SER A 48 20.82 -5.25 -26.83
C SER A 48 19.45 -4.60 -26.66
N GLU A 49 19.27 -3.81 -25.60
CA GLU A 49 17.97 -3.19 -25.27
C GLU A 49 17.73 -1.90 -26.07
N ILE A 50 18.79 -1.11 -26.31
CA ILE A 50 18.74 0.17 -27.02
C ILE A 50 19.83 0.15 -28.11
N PRO A 51 19.61 -0.51 -29.26
CA PRO A 51 20.65 -0.76 -30.26
C PRO A 51 21.10 0.50 -31.00
N ASP A 52 20.22 1.50 -31.11
CA ASP A 52 20.49 2.80 -31.72
C ASP A 52 20.31 3.94 -30.71
N PHE A 53 20.55 5.18 -31.13
CA PHE A 53 20.35 6.37 -30.29
C PHE A 53 19.02 7.06 -30.60
N ASP A 54 17.96 6.33 -31.00
CA ASP A 54 16.62 6.91 -31.17
C ASP A 54 15.94 7.12 -29.81
N PHE A 55 16.15 8.32 -29.24
CA PHE A 55 15.58 8.70 -27.96
C PHE A 55 14.04 8.71 -27.98
N GLU A 56 13.42 9.23 -29.03
CA GLU A 56 11.96 9.32 -29.10
C GLU A 56 11.33 7.94 -29.34
N GLY A 57 11.95 7.10 -30.16
CA GLY A 57 11.58 5.69 -30.32
C GLY A 57 11.65 4.92 -29.01
N THR A 58 12.77 5.03 -28.28
CA THR A 58 12.97 4.38 -26.98
C THR A 58 11.93 4.84 -25.95
N LYS A 59 11.72 6.17 -25.83
CA LYS A 59 10.71 6.75 -24.93
C LYS A 59 9.31 6.26 -25.27
N LYS A 60 8.99 6.16 -26.56
CA LYS A 60 7.70 5.67 -27.03
C LYS A 60 7.52 4.18 -26.68
N ALA A 61 8.53 3.35 -26.92
CA ALA A 61 8.49 1.93 -26.59
C ALA A 61 8.21 1.71 -25.08
N ALA A 62 8.96 2.39 -24.21
CA ALA A 62 8.71 2.36 -22.76
C ALA A 62 7.29 2.82 -22.39
N SER A 63 6.79 3.86 -23.05
CA SER A 63 5.43 4.35 -22.83
C SER A 63 4.35 3.37 -23.29
N ASP A 64 4.58 2.62 -24.37
CA ASP A 64 3.65 1.60 -24.86
C ASP A 64 3.61 0.41 -23.89
N GLU A 65 4.76 -0.03 -23.36
CA GLU A 65 4.84 -1.10 -22.34
C GLU A 65 4.10 -0.72 -21.06
N TRP A 66 4.29 0.50 -20.56
CA TRP A 66 3.51 1.02 -19.42
C TRP A 66 2.01 1.05 -19.72
N SER A 67 1.63 1.44 -20.94
CA SER A 67 0.23 1.48 -21.36
C SER A 67 -0.39 0.09 -21.42
N GLU A 68 0.35 -0.91 -21.88
CA GLU A 68 -0.07 -2.31 -21.88
C GLU A 68 -0.27 -2.81 -20.44
N LEU A 69 0.73 -2.62 -19.58
CA LEU A 69 0.73 -3.07 -18.18
C LEU A 69 -0.43 -2.44 -17.37
N LEU A 70 -0.54 -1.11 -17.39
CA LEU A 70 -1.61 -0.40 -16.70
C LEU A 70 -2.97 -0.70 -17.33
N GLY A 71 -3.01 -0.94 -18.64
CA GLY A 71 -4.21 -1.31 -19.39
C GLY A 71 -4.79 -2.68 -19.03
N ARG A 72 -4.07 -3.51 -18.26
CA ARG A 72 -4.57 -4.76 -17.69
C ARG A 72 -5.63 -4.52 -16.60
N VAL A 73 -5.63 -3.35 -15.98
CA VAL A 73 -6.68 -2.93 -15.04
C VAL A 73 -7.45 -1.77 -15.66
N LYS A 74 -8.74 -1.96 -15.90
CA LYS A 74 -9.61 -0.91 -16.47
C LYS A 74 -10.74 -0.58 -15.51
N VAL A 75 -11.04 0.71 -15.41
CA VAL A 75 -12.14 1.23 -14.61
C VAL A 75 -13.17 1.88 -15.52
N ASP A 76 -14.45 1.72 -15.19
CA ASP A 76 -15.50 2.54 -15.77
C ASP A 76 -15.46 3.93 -15.13
N ARG A 77 -15.42 4.96 -15.99
CA ARG A 77 -15.25 6.36 -15.59
C ARG A 77 -16.59 7.07 -15.42
N GLU A 78 -17.71 6.41 -15.71
CA GLU A 78 -19.03 7.01 -15.57
C GLU A 78 -19.25 7.50 -14.12
N GLY A 79 -19.51 8.81 -13.96
CA GLY A 79 -19.70 9.44 -12.66
C GLY A 79 -18.43 9.62 -11.81
N ALA A 80 -17.25 9.14 -12.25
CA ALA A 80 -16.00 9.33 -11.55
C ALA A 80 -15.36 10.68 -11.92
N LYS A 81 -14.80 11.38 -10.92
CA LYS A 81 -14.00 12.60 -11.16
C LYS A 81 -12.69 12.23 -11.84
N ASP A 82 -12.24 13.07 -12.78
CA ASP A 82 -10.97 12.84 -13.49
C ASP A 82 -9.78 12.72 -12.55
N GLU A 83 -9.75 13.50 -11.47
CA GLU A 83 -8.73 13.42 -10.41
C GLU A 83 -8.66 12.04 -9.75
N ILE A 84 -9.80 11.36 -9.57
CA ILE A 84 -9.84 10.02 -8.97
C ILE A 84 -9.30 8.96 -9.94
N VAL A 85 -9.58 9.13 -11.24
CA VAL A 85 -9.04 8.25 -12.28
C VAL A 85 -7.52 8.43 -12.40
N GLU A 86 -7.05 9.69 -12.42
CA GLU A 86 -5.63 10.02 -12.43
C GLU A 86 -4.91 9.48 -11.19
N LEU A 87 -5.49 9.67 -9.99
CA LEU A 87 -4.97 9.12 -8.75
C LEU A 87 -4.85 7.60 -8.83
N PHE A 88 -5.89 6.91 -9.30
CA PHE A 88 -5.90 5.45 -9.40
C PHE A 88 -4.77 4.91 -10.31
N TYR A 89 -4.61 5.44 -11.52
CA TYR A 89 -3.55 4.98 -12.42
C TYR A 89 -2.15 5.42 -11.98
N SER A 90 -2.03 6.56 -11.29
CA SER A 90 -0.76 6.99 -10.68
C SER A 90 -0.36 6.00 -9.58
N LEU A 91 -1.29 5.58 -8.71
CA LEU A 91 -1.03 4.59 -7.67
C LEU A 91 -0.68 3.22 -8.27
N LEU A 92 -1.38 2.77 -9.31
CA LEU A 92 -1.04 1.53 -10.02
C LEU A 92 0.34 1.58 -10.67
N HIS A 93 0.77 2.73 -11.20
CA HIS A 93 2.14 2.89 -11.68
C HIS A 93 3.14 2.68 -10.54
N LEU A 94 2.89 3.28 -9.37
CA LEU A 94 3.76 3.15 -8.19
C LEU A 94 3.85 1.72 -7.65
N THR A 95 2.81 0.89 -7.80
CA THR A 95 2.86 -0.51 -7.36
C THR A 95 3.78 -1.37 -8.22
N HIS A 96 4.12 -0.93 -9.44
CA HIS A 96 4.92 -1.70 -10.40
C HIS A 96 6.38 -1.23 -10.48
N ILE A 97 6.79 -0.28 -9.64
CA ILE A 97 8.20 0.18 -9.56
C ILE A 97 9.07 -0.78 -8.76
N SER A 98 8.48 -1.52 -7.80
CA SER A 98 9.20 -2.41 -6.91
C SER A 98 8.48 -3.75 -6.73
N PRO A 99 9.18 -4.90 -6.70
CA PRO A 99 10.63 -5.04 -6.88
C PRO A 99 11.08 -4.68 -8.30
N ALA A 100 12.23 -4.01 -8.41
CA ALA A 100 12.87 -3.81 -9.71
C ALA A 100 13.36 -5.16 -10.23
N ASP A 101 13.40 -5.31 -11.56
CA ASP A 101 13.93 -6.51 -12.18
C ASP A 101 15.42 -6.68 -11.83
N CYS A 102 15.67 -7.56 -10.88
CA CYS A 102 16.98 -8.03 -10.49
C CYS A 102 16.92 -9.54 -10.68
N ILE A 103 17.23 -10.03 -11.88
CA ILE A 103 17.20 -11.46 -12.19
C ILE A 103 18.06 -12.23 -11.18
N VAL A 104 17.39 -12.85 -10.20
CA VAL A 104 17.35 -14.26 -9.79
C VAL A 104 16.63 -14.32 -8.43
N VAL A 105 15.38 -14.80 -8.38
CA VAL A 105 14.88 -15.55 -7.21
C VAL A 105 13.93 -16.66 -7.67
N ARG A 106 14.39 -17.89 -7.47
CA ARG A 106 13.62 -19.14 -7.56
C ARG A 106 12.48 -19.12 -6.53
N LEU A 107 11.24 -19.23 -6.99
CA LEU A 107 10.09 -19.51 -6.11
C LEU A 107 10.27 -20.91 -5.50
N VAL A 108 10.61 -20.98 -4.22
CA VAL A 108 10.60 -22.22 -3.44
C VAL A 108 9.21 -22.39 -2.82
N SER A 109 8.57 -23.53 -3.09
CA SER A 109 7.27 -23.86 -2.54
C SER A 109 7.35 -24.13 -1.03
N MET A 110 6.53 -23.42 -0.24
CA MET A 110 6.46 -23.55 1.22
C MET A 110 5.53 -24.70 1.66
N GLY A 111 5.86 -25.93 1.25
CA GLY A 111 4.97 -27.10 1.44
C GLY A 111 4.98 -27.74 2.84
N SER A 112 6.05 -27.60 3.62
CA SER A 112 6.24 -28.36 4.88
C SER A 112 6.25 -27.53 6.17
N ASP A 113 6.38 -26.20 6.10
CA ASP A 113 6.54 -25.35 7.29
C ASP A 113 5.21 -24.75 7.83
N SER A 114 4.06 -25.03 7.21
CA SER A 114 2.78 -24.38 7.53
C SER A 114 2.37 -24.58 9.00
N SER A 115 2.43 -25.80 9.53
CA SER A 115 2.07 -26.11 10.92
C SER A 115 2.96 -25.39 11.94
N LYS A 116 4.26 -25.27 11.64
CA LYS A 116 5.23 -24.54 12.48
C LYS A 116 4.89 -23.05 12.50
N TYR A 117 4.60 -22.45 11.35
CA TYR A 117 4.24 -21.04 11.29
C TYR A 117 2.89 -20.79 11.95
N ILE A 118 1.86 -21.61 11.73
CA ILE A 118 0.55 -21.50 12.42
C ILE A 118 0.72 -21.52 13.94
N ALA A 119 1.51 -22.46 14.49
CA ALA A 119 1.77 -22.52 15.93
C ALA A 119 2.49 -21.25 16.44
N ARG A 120 3.44 -20.71 15.68
CA ARG A 120 4.14 -19.47 16.03
C ARG A 120 3.24 -18.25 15.97
N VAL A 121 2.33 -18.17 15.01
CA VAL A 121 1.48 -16.98 14.88
C VAL A 121 0.50 -16.87 16.05
N GLY A 122 0.09 -17.97 16.68
CA GLY A 122 -0.73 -17.98 17.90
C GLY A 122 -0.05 -17.43 19.17
N ASN A 123 1.28 -17.20 19.15
CA ASN A 123 2.04 -16.77 20.32
C ASN A 123 1.69 -15.36 20.81
N TYR A 124 0.99 -14.53 20.03
CA TYR A 124 0.54 -13.21 20.48
C TYR A 124 -0.34 -13.30 21.74
N THR A 125 -1.06 -14.42 21.93
CA THR A 125 -1.85 -14.69 23.14
C THR A 125 -1.00 -14.74 24.40
N ASN A 126 0.26 -15.17 24.30
CA ASN A 126 1.18 -15.26 25.44
C ASN A 126 1.62 -13.90 25.97
N VAL A 127 1.52 -12.85 25.15
CA VAL A 127 1.87 -11.47 25.51
C VAL A 127 0.63 -10.58 25.68
N TRP A 128 -0.58 -11.17 25.61
CA TRP A 128 -1.83 -10.43 25.84
C TRP A 128 -2.16 -10.35 27.32
N ASN A 129 -2.21 -9.13 27.87
CA ASN A 129 -2.60 -8.88 29.25
C ASN A 129 -4.00 -8.26 29.31
N LEU A 130 -4.98 -9.02 29.79
CA LEU A 130 -6.39 -8.58 29.94
C LEU A 130 -6.57 -7.43 30.92
N ASN A 131 -5.66 -7.28 31.89
CA ASN A 131 -5.78 -6.30 32.98
C ASN A 131 -5.19 -4.94 32.63
N THR A 132 -4.54 -4.80 31.47
CA THR A 132 -3.99 -3.51 31.03
C THR A 132 -5.11 -2.63 30.47
N ALA A 133 -5.30 -1.46 31.07
CA ALA A 133 -6.20 -0.42 30.60
C ALA A 133 -5.43 0.77 30.01
N VAL A 134 -6.09 1.53 29.14
CA VAL A 134 -5.60 2.85 28.73
C VAL A 134 -5.92 3.85 29.85
N LEU A 135 -4.90 4.50 30.39
CA LEU A 135 -5.07 5.50 31.44
C LEU A 135 -5.86 6.70 30.91
N GLY A 136 -6.84 7.17 31.69
CA GLY A 136 -7.74 8.25 31.29
C GLY A 136 -8.96 7.80 30.48
N MET A 137 -9.21 6.48 30.40
CA MET A 137 -10.32 5.92 29.64
C MET A 137 -11.05 4.78 30.34
N SER A 138 -12.37 4.88 30.40
CA SER A 138 -13.23 3.77 30.84
C SER A 138 -13.52 2.81 29.70
N GLY A 139 -13.26 1.51 29.91
CA GLY A 139 -13.79 0.44 29.06
C GLY A 139 -12.86 -0.10 27.97
N LEU A 140 -11.63 0.43 27.84
CA LEU A 140 -10.63 -0.13 26.94
C LEU A 140 -9.62 -1.01 27.69
N TRP A 141 -9.90 -2.31 27.77
CA TRP A 141 -9.10 -3.30 28.48
C TRP A 141 -8.42 -4.27 27.50
N GLY A 142 -7.33 -4.88 27.93
CA GLY A 142 -6.59 -5.87 27.15
C GLY A 142 -5.58 -5.23 26.19
N MET A 143 -4.29 -5.43 26.45
CA MET A 143 -3.20 -4.95 25.60
C MET A 143 -2.10 -6.00 25.47
N MET A 144 -1.39 -5.95 24.36
CA MET A 144 -0.08 -6.59 24.31
C MET A 144 0.86 -5.89 25.27
N GLN A 145 1.59 -6.66 26.07
CA GLN A 145 2.56 -6.18 27.03
C GLN A 145 3.78 -7.10 27.00
N PRO A 146 5.01 -6.57 27.10
CA PRO A 146 6.19 -7.42 27.19
C PRO A 146 6.04 -8.39 28.36
N ARG A 147 6.37 -9.66 28.13
CA ARG A 147 6.31 -10.70 29.15
C ARG A 147 7.72 -11.19 29.45
N LEU A 148 8.11 -11.07 30.71
CA LEU A 148 9.41 -11.50 31.20
C LEU A 148 9.47 -13.04 31.23
N ILE A 149 10.70 -13.58 31.24
CA ILE A 149 10.93 -15.04 31.25
C ILE A 149 10.33 -15.74 32.49
N ASN A 150 10.18 -15.01 33.59
CA ASN A 150 9.51 -15.47 34.81
C ASN A 150 7.97 -15.49 34.69
N GLY A 151 7.42 -15.11 33.52
CA GLY A 151 5.99 -15.11 33.24
C GLY A 151 5.23 -13.84 33.65
N THR A 152 5.87 -12.88 34.32
CA THR A 152 5.24 -11.60 34.70
C THR A 152 5.23 -10.60 33.56
N PHE A 153 4.20 -9.77 33.46
CA PHE A 153 4.15 -8.68 32.49
C PHE A 153 5.00 -7.50 32.96
N ASN A 154 5.80 -6.96 32.05
CA ASN A 154 6.38 -5.63 32.19
C ASN A 154 5.39 -4.62 31.63
N PHE A 155 5.05 -3.61 32.43
CA PHE A 155 4.04 -2.65 32.01
C PHE A 155 4.62 -1.64 31.02
N THR A 156 3.89 -1.44 29.93
CA THR A 156 4.10 -0.38 28.94
C THR A 156 2.79 0.40 28.82
N ASP A 157 2.81 1.72 29.02
CA ASP A 157 1.64 2.57 28.82
C ASP A 157 1.11 2.34 27.39
N PRO A 158 -0.17 1.95 27.21
CA PRO A 158 -0.71 1.67 25.88
C PRO A 158 -0.66 2.86 24.92
N ARG A 159 -0.51 4.09 25.43
CA ARG A 159 -0.37 5.31 24.61
C ARG A 159 1.06 5.53 24.12
N HIS A 160 2.03 4.75 24.59
CA HIS A 160 3.41 4.83 24.16
C HIS A 160 3.52 4.76 22.63
N CYS A 161 4.40 5.58 22.04
CA CYS A 161 4.55 5.67 20.59
C CYS A 161 3.22 6.00 19.87
N SER A 162 2.51 6.99 20.40
CA SER A 162 1.34 7.57 19.76
C SER A 162 1.33 9.08 19.94
N ILE A 163 0.40 9.77 19.28
CA ILE A 163 0.20 11.21 19.46
C ILE A 163 -0.21 11.60 20.89
N HIS A 164 -0.68 10.62 21.69
CA HIS A 164 -1.12 10.79 23.08
C HIS A 164 -0.09 10.28 24.09
N ASP A 165 1.13 9.95 23.65
CA ASP A 165 2.20 9.49 24.52
C ASP A 165 2.64 10.64 25.46
N PRO A 166 2.37 10.56 26.78
CA PRO A 166 2.76 11.62 27.71
C PRO A 166 4.28 11.74 27.87
N ALA A 167 5.04 10.68 27.57
CA ALA A 167 6.49 10.67 27.66
C ALA A 167 7.16 11.12 26.36
N HIS A 168 6.40 11.31 25.28
CA HIS A 168 6.92 11.57 23.92
C HIS A 168 8.07 10.62 23.55
N ALA A 169 7.90 9.34 23.86
CA ALA A 169 8.99 8.38 23.77
C ALA A 169 9.31 8.04 22.30
N THR A 170 10.56 7.61 22.05
CA THR A 170 11.01 7.28 20.70
C THR A 170 10.35 6.00 20.20
N CYS A 171 9.73 6.02 19.03
CA CYS A 171 9.04 4.87 18.40
C CYS A 171 9.95 3.77 17.82
N TYR A 172 11.21 3.70 18.21
CA TYR A 172 12.19 2.76 17.66
C TYR A 172 12.88 2.02 18.79
N LEU A 173 13.16 0.74 18.55
CA LEU A 173 13.95 -0.06 19.48
C LEU A 173 15.37 0.51 19.52
N ASN A 174 15.78 1.00 20.69
CA ASN A 174 17.11 1.54 20.92
C ASN A 174 17.56 1.19 22.35
N ALA A 175 18.75 1.62 22.75
CA ALA A 175 19.28 1.28 24.08
C ALA A 175 18.40 1.82 25.24
N ALA A 176 17.62 2.87 24.99
CA ALA A 176 16.73 3.51 25.96
C ALA A 176 15.28 2.98 25.90
N ASN A 177 14.78 2.57 24.73
CA ASN A 177 13.45 2.03 24.55
C ASN A 177 13.47 0.50 24.56
N ARG A 178 12.88 -0.11 25.60
CA ARG A 178 12.77 -1.56 25.80
C ARG A 178 11.32 -2.04 25.81
N ASP A 179 10.43 -1.25 25.25
CA ASP A 179 8.99 -1.36 25.51
C ASP A 179 8.31 -2.39 24.59
N GLY A 180 9.08 -3.00 23.68
CA GLY A 180 8.66 -4.16 22.88
C GLY A 180 7.81 -3.84 21.66
N PHE A 181 7.57 -2.55 21.37
CA PHE A 181 6.82 -2.08 20.20
C PHE A 181 7.70 -1.22 19.30
N TYR A 182 7.49 -1.35 17.99
CA TYR A 182 8.24 -0.66 16.95
C TYR A 182 7.25 0.07 16.06
N VAL A 183 7.53 1.34 15.75
CA VAL A 183 6.78 2.28 14.90
C VAL A 183 5.34 2.61 15.29
N SER A 184 4.70 1.83 16.16
CA SER A 184 3.33 2.07 16.59
C SER A 184 3.03 1.62 18.01
N SER A 185 1.93 2.13 18.54
CA SER A 185 1.39 1.81 19.86
C SER A 185 0.82 0.38 19.92
N PRO A 186 0.83 -0.27 21.11
CA PRO A 186 0.10 -1.53 21.35
C PRO A 186 -1.40 -1.49 21.00
N LEU A 187 -1.98 -0.29 20.88
CA LEU A 187 -3.37 -0.07 20.52
C LEU A 187 -3.68 -0.38 19.06
N VAL A 188 -2.68 -0.25 18.17
CA VAL A 188 -2.82 -0.31 16.71
C VAL A 188 -2.52 -1.73 16.17
N TYR A 189 -1.88 -2.59 16.97
CA TYR A 189 -1.45 -3.91 16.50
C TYR A 189 -2.63 -4.86 16.17
N VAL A 190 -2.57 -5.46 14.97
CA VAL A 190 -3.59 -6.38 14.46
C VAL A 190 -3.00 -7.79 14.24
N PRO A 191 -3.36 -8.79 15.06
CA PRO A 191 -3.00 -10.17 14.80
C PRO A 191 -3.81 -10.74 13.62
N HIS A 192 -3.21 -11.69 12.92
CA HIS A 192 -3.84 -12.51 11.88
C HIS A 192 -5.14 -13.23 12.33
N ASP A 193 -5.29 -13.57 13.61
CA ASP A 193 -6.47 -14.21 14.18
C ASP A 193 -7.40 -13.18 14.85
N THR A 194 -8.10 -12.43 14.01
CA THR A 194 -9.06 -11.42 14.46
C THR A 194 -10.22 -12.04 15.26
N ALA A 195 -10.59 -13.30 15.01
CA ALA A 195 -11.68 -13.95 15.73
C ALA A 195 -11.31 -14.23 17.20
N ALA A 196 -10.10 -14.73 17.45
CA ALA A 196 -9.59 -14.87 18.81
C ALA A 196 -9.34 -13.50 19.48
N LEU A 197 -8.87 -12.50 18.74
CA LEU A 197 -8.74 -11.13 19.26
C LEU A 197 -10.08 -10.56 19.74
N ILE A 198 -11.14 -10.70 18.94
CA ILE A 198 -12.50 -10.26 19.32
C ILE A 198 -12.93 -10.93 20.63
N LYS A 199 -12.66 -12.22 20.81
CA LYS A 199 -12.95 -12.94 22.06
C LYS A 199 -12.16 -12.37 23.24
N LEU A 200 -10.86 -12.12 23.05
CA LEU A 200 -9.98 -11.51 24.07
C LEU A 200 -10.42 -10.09 24.44
N GLN A 201 -11.09 -9.38 23.53
CA GLN A 201 -11.60 -8.03 23.72
C GLN A 201 -13.08 -8.00 24.13
N CYS A 202 -13.60 -9.10 24.69
CA CYS A 202 -14.95 -9.18 25.23
C CYS A 202 -16.08 -9.09 24.17
N GLY A 203 -15.80 -9.48 22.93
CA GLY A 203 -16.81 -9.62 21.86
C GLY A 203 -16.94 -8.41 20.93
N ASN A 204 -17.85 -8.51 19.96
CA ASN A 204 -17.96 -7.55 18.86
C ASN A 204 -18.23 -6.11 19.31
N GLY A 205 -19.07 -5.90 20.33
CA GLY A 205 -19.41 -4.55 20.81
C GLY A 205 -18.19 -3.80 21.31
N SER A 206 -17.45 -4.39 22.25
CA SER A 206 -16.20 -3.84 22.80
C SER A 206 -15.13 -3.68 21.72
N PHE A 207 -15.05 -4.62 20.77
CA PHE A 207 -14.14 -4.51 19.63
C PHE A 207 -14.47 -3.31 18.73
N ILE A 208 -15.75 -3.11 18.37
CA ILE A 208 -16.19 -1.97 17.56
C ILE A 208 -15.94 -0.65 18.29
N SER A 209 -16.24 -0.57 19.60
CA SER A 209 -15.95 0.61 20.42
C SER A 209 -14.45 0.95 20.41
N ARG A 210 -13.59 -0.07 20.48
CA ARG A 210 -12.14 0.10 20.35
C ARG A 210 -11.74 0.64 18.99
N LEU A 211 -12.26 0.07 17.90
CA LEU A 211 -11.96 0.55 16.54
C LEU A 211 -12.39 2.01 16.36
N ASN A 212 -13.60 2.36 16.81
CA ASN A 212 -14.09 3.74 16.77
C ASN A 212 -13.16 4.68 17.55
N TYR A 213 -12.75 4.27 18.76
CA TYR A 213 -11.82 5.03 19.57
C TYR A 213 -10.50 5.33 18.84
N LEU A 214 -9.92 4.35 18.14
CA LEU A 214 -8.67 4.55 17.39
C LEU A 214 -8.81 5.65 16.33
N PHE A 215 -9.95 5.71 15.63
CA PHE A 215 -10.22 6.78 14.67
C PHE A 215 -10.52 8.11 15.37
N ASP A 216 -11.42 8.10 16.36
CA ASP A 216 -11.94 9.31 16.99
C ASP A 216 -10.87 10.05 17.82
N GLN A 217 -9.82 9.34 18.27
CA GLN A 217 -8.66 9.92 18.94
C GLN A 217 -7.42 10.00 18.06
N ASN A 218 -7.53 9.81 16.74
CA ASN A 218 -6.39 9.93 15.81
C ASN A 218 -5.20 9.00 16.11
N TYR A 219 -5.45 7.80 16.63
CA TYR A 219 -4.43 6.72 16.68
C TYR A 219 -4.25 6.04 15.32
N PHE A 220 -5.25 6.06 14.45
CA PHE A 220 -5.12 5.56 13.10
C PHE A 220 -4.20 6.48 12.29
N ASP A 221 -3.05 5.96 11.86
CA ASP A 221 -2.15 6.63 10.94
C ASP A 221 -2.07 5.85 9.63
N VAL A 222 -2.67 6.42 8.58
CA VAL A 222 -2.65 5.82 7.25
C VAL A 222 -1.23 5.61 6.70
N THR A 223 -0.26 6.42 7.15
CA THR A 223 1.13 6.39 6.68
C THR A 223 1.96 5.25 7.28
N ASP A 224 1.41 4.52 8.25
CA ASP A 224 2.04 3.36 8.86
C ASP A 224 1.26 2.07 8.59
N GLU A 225 1.96 1.04 8.11
CA GLU A 225 1.38 -0.23 7.68
C GLU A 225 0.69 -0.99 8.83
N ALA A 226 1.13 -0.76 10.08
CA ALA A 226 0.48 -1.35 11.25
C ALA A 226 -1.01 -0.95 11.35
N SER A 227 -1.36 0.25 10.87
CA SER A 227 -2.73 0.77 10.94
C SER A 227 -3.61 0.35 9.76
N GLN A 228 -3.03 -0.05 8.62
CA GLN A 228 -3.76 -0.19 7.36
C GLN A 228 -4.87 -1.25 7.38
N GLN A 229 -4.76 -2.26 8.24
CA GLN A 229 -5.81 -3.28 8.37
C GLN A 229 -7.03 -2.79 9.17
N ILE A 230 -6.86 -1.79 10.05
CA ILE A 230 -7.89 -1.31 10.99
C ILE A 230 -9.25 -1.01 10.34
N PRO A 231 -9.34 -0.29 9.20
CA PRO A 231 -10.63 0.02 8.58
C PRO A 231 -11.38 -1.24 8.12
N SER A 232 -10.66 -2.31 7.78
CA SER A 232 -11.24 -3.58 7.35
C SER A 232 -11.72 -4.44 8.53
N MET A 233 -11.27 -4.15 9.76
CA MET A 233 -11.56 -4.98 10.93
C MET A 233 -13.05 -5.00 11.31
N TYR A 234 -13.83 -3.98 10.94
CA TYR A 234 -15.28 -4.02 11.16
C TYR A 234 -15.99 -5.14 10.38
N HIS A 235 -15.42 -5.64 9.28
CA HIS A 235 -15.94 -6.84 8.60
C HIS A 235 -15.90 -8.07 9.51
N TYR A 236 -14.84 -8.25 10.30
CA TYR A 236 -14.73 -9.36 11.26
C TYR A 236 -15.69 -9.23 12.44
N ALA A 237 -16.12 -8.01 12.75
CA ALA A 237 -17.10 -7.71 13.80
C ALA A 237 -18.57 -7.79 13.32
N ASN A 238 -18.81 -8.28 12.10
CA ASN A 238 -20.11 -8.28 11.44
C ASN A 238 -20.73 -6.88 11.25
N CYS A 239 -19.89 -5.86 11.05
CA CYS A 239 -20.30 -4.48 10.77
C CYS A 239 -19.61 -3.90 9.52
N PRO A 240 -19.71 -4.55 8.35
CA PRO A 240 -19.04 -4.11 7.11
C PRO A 240 -19.47 -2.73 6.62
N GLY A 241 -20.62 -2.22 7.08
CA GLY A 241 -21.06 -0.85 6.82
C GLY A 241 -20.10 0.20 7.40
N LEU A 242 -19.47 -0.07 8.54
CA LEU A 242 -18.47 0.83 9.13
C LEU A 242 -17.17 0.83 8.33
N SER A 243 -16.69 -0.33 7.86
CA SER A 243 -15.56 -0.37 6.92
C SER A 243 -15.88 0.41 5.65
N THR A 244 -17.09 0.25 5.14
CA THR A 244 -17.58 0.93 3.94
C THR A 244 -17.67 2.45 4.12
N GLN A 245 -17.92 2.90 5.34
CA GLN A 245 -17.89 4.30 5.70
C GLN A 245 -16.47 4.83 5.87
N ARG A 246 -15.56 4.07 6.52
CA ARG A 246 -14.18 4.52 6.80
C ARG A 246 -13.29 4.53 5.56
N SER A 247 -13.43 3.57 4.63
CA SER A 247 -12.54 3.50 3.46
C SER A 247 -12.59 4.75 2.57
N PRO A 248 -13.76 5.28 2.18
CA PRO A 248 -13.83 6.52 1.41
C PRO A 248 -13.37 7.76 2.19
N GLN A 249 -13.56 7.78 3.51
CA GLN A 249 -13.08 8.88 4.37
C GLN A 249 -11.56 8.98 4.34
N ILE A 250 -10.89 7.84 4.51
CA ILE A 250 -9.42 7.75 4.48
C ILE A 250 -8.89 8.21 3.12
N ILE A 251 -9.50 7.74 2.03
CA ILE A 251 -9.10 8.18 0.68
C ILE A 251 -9.28 9.70 0.52
N ALA A 252 -10.43 10.25 0.90
CA ALA A 252 -10.70 11.68 0.75
C ALA A 252 -9.81 12.57 1.63
N GLN A 253 -9.43 12.11 2.82
CA GLN A 253 -8.62 12.88 3.78
C GLN A 253 -7.12 12.78 3.51
N SER A 254 -6.65 11.64 2.99
CA SER A 254 -5.23 11.32 2.95
C SER A 254 -4.64 11.26 1.55
N PHE A 255 -5.47 11.13 0.50
CA PHE A 255 -4.99 10.96 -0.87
C PHE A 255 -5.59 11.99 -1.83
N ASN A 256 -4.74 12.54 -2.70
CA ASN A 256 -5.14 13.42 -3.80
C ASN A 256 -4.04 13.41 -4.89
N THR A 257 -4.30 14.05 -6.03
CA THR A 257 -3.35 14.12 -7.16
C THR A 257 -2.24 15.15 -6.95
N THR A 258 -2.35 16.00 -5.93
CA THR A 258 -1.25 16.90 -5.59
C THR A 258 -0.08 16.06 -5.15
N VAL A 259 1.09 16.64 -5.32
CA VAL A 259 2.29 16.01 -4.85
C VAL A 259 2.10 15.66 -3.35
N LYS A 260 1.51 16.47 -2.46
CA LYS A 260 1.32 16.07 -1.03
C LYS A 260 0.35 14.89 -0.80
N GLY A 261 -0.69 14.70 -1.61
CA GLY A 261 -1.64 13.60 -1.41
C GLY A 261 -1.30 12.32 -2.16
N LEU A 262 -0.41 12.36 -3.15
CA LEU A 262 0.33 11.18 -3.60
C LEU A 262 1.45 10.83 -2.59
N ARG A 263 1.84 11.82 -1.77
CA ARG A 263 2.93 11.80 -0.77
C ARG A 263 2.44 11.64 0.68
N SER A 264 2.10 10.42 1.08
CA SER A 264 2.56 9.99 2.43
C SER A 264 4.11 9.94 2.54
N GLY A 265 4.83 10.36 1.49
CA GLY A 265 6.22 10.81 1.45
C GLY A 265 6.80 10.71 0.03
N LEU A 266 7.19 11.84 -0.58
CA LEU A 266 7.94 12.05 -1.86
C LEU A 266 7.30 12.08 -3.31
N MET A 267 7.83 12.99 -4.15
CA MET A 267 7.36 13.57 -5.44
C MET A 267 6.96 12.59 -6.58
N VAL A 268 5.94 12.95 -7.40
CA VAL A 268 5.58 12.26 -8.66
C VAL A 268 4.98 13.21 -9.72
N THR A 269 5.21 12.85 -10.99
CA THR A 269 4.70 13.40 -12.27
C THR A 269 3.27 12.89 -12.60
N CYS A 270 2.38 13.76 -13.07
CA CYS A 270 0.97 13.47 -13.36
C CYS A 270 0.73 12.61 -14.62
N TYR A 271 -0.18 11.62 -14.55
CA TYR A 271 -0.68 10.84 -15.70
C TYR A 271 -2.12 11.27 -16.07
N THR A 272 -2.31 11.95 -17.21
CA THR A 272 -3.65 12.35 -17.68
C THR A 272 -4.17 11.37 -18.74
N VAL A 273 -5.33 10.75 -18.50
CA VAL A 273 -6.04 9.93 -19.51
C VAL A 273 -7.24 10.71 -20.05
N LYS A 274 -7.23 11.10 -21.32
CA LYS A 274 -8.42 11.67 -22.02
C LYS A 274 -9.19 10.58 -22.81
N LYS A 275 -10.50 10.79 -22.92
CA LYS A 275 -11.60 9.87 -23.34
C LYS A 275 -11.29 8.78 -24.38
N CYS A 276 -11.88 7.59 -24.15
CA CYS A 276 -12.21 6.46 -25.05
C CYS A 276 -11.19 5.99 -26.11
N SER A 277 -9.97 6.50 -26.09
CA SER A 277 -8.82 5.92 -26.78
C SER A 277 -7.61 6.24 -25.93
N VAL A 278 -6.78 5.24 -25.64
CA VAL A 278 -5.43 5.45 -25.10
C VAL A 278 -4.59 6.09 -26.23
N GLN A 279 -4.89 7.34 -26.60
CA GLN A 279 -4.12 8.09 -27.58
C GLN A 279 -3.16 9.03 -26.85
N LYS A 280 -1.96 8.47 -26.62
CA LYS A 280 -0.63 9.06 -26.82
C LYS A 280 -0.48 10.55 -26.51
N THR A 281 -0.38 10.89 -25.23
CA THR A 281 0.56 11.94 -24.79
C THR A 281 1.02 11.65 -23.37
N PHE A 282 2.12 10.91 -23.24
CA PHE A 282 2.76 10.62 -21.96
C PHE A 282 3.98 11.54 -21.83
N ALA A 283 3.90 12.54 -20.95
CA ALA A 283 5.02 13.41 -20.65
C ALA A 283 5.76 12.88 -19.41
N PHE A 284 6.86 12.17 -19.64
CA PHE A 284 7.80 11.82 -18.58
C PHE A 284 8.72 13.02 -18.31
N THR A 285 8.57 13.63 -17.13
CA THR A 285 9.60 14.52 -16.57
C THR A 285 10.27 13.77 -15.42
N ALA A 286 11.57 13.53 -15.54
CA ALA A 286 12.35 12.78 -14.56
C ALA A 286 12.61 13.63 -13.31
N PHE A 287 12.14 13.16 -12.15
CA PHE A 287 12.63 13.58 -10.83
C PHE A 287 12.74 12.35 -9.94
N THR A 288 13.76 12.34 -9.09
CA THR A 288 14.24 11.23 -8.28
C THR A 288 13.17 10.68 -7.32
N PHE A 289 12.88 9.39 -7.49
CA PHE A 289 12.04 8.57 -6.61
C PHE A 289 12.84 8.06 -5.41
N ASP A 290 12.35 8.29 -4.19
CA ASP A 290 12.84 7.66 -2.95
C ASP A 290 11.92 6.46 -2.65
N VAL A 291 12.24 5.33 -3.27
CA VAL A 291 11.55 4.03 -3.12
C VAL A 291 11.46 3.59 -1.65
N ALA A 292 12.31 4.12 -0.77
CA ALA A 292 12.33 3.79 0.64
C ALA A 292 11.15 4.40 1.42
N ARG A 293 10.66 5.60 1.06
CA ARG A 293 9.55 6.27 1.80
C ARG A 293 8.17 5.79 1.41
N SER A 294 7.96 5.29 0.18
CA SER A 294 6.71 4.62 -0.20
C SER A 294 6.61 3.18 0.31
N ARG A 295 7.56 2.77 1.16
CA ARG A 295 7.84 1.38 1.57
C ARG A 295 7.67 0.40 0.40
N LYS A 296 8.32 0.69 -0.74
CA LYS A 296 8.27 -0.12 -1.97
C LYS A 296 6.86 -0.26 -2.58
N GLY A 297 6.04 0.79 -2.52
CA GLY A 297 4.70 0.81 -3.15
C GLY A 297 3.57 0.22 -2.31
N ALA A 298 3.79 -0.05 -1.01
CA ALA A 298 2.78 -0.59 -0.10
C ALA A 298 1.58 0.36 0.05
N MET A 299 1.85 1.64 0.31
CA MET A 299 0.85 2.70 0.39
C MET A 299 0.04 2.87 -0.90
N ALA A 300 0.72 2.77 -2.05
CA ALA A 300 0.09 2.88 -3.35
C ALA A 300 -0.84 1.70 -3.63
N SER A 301 -0.39 0.49 -3.30
CA SER A 301 -1.20 -0.73 -3.39
C SER A 301 -2.45 -0.63 -2.52
N TYR A 302 -2.27 -0.21 -1.26
CA TYR A 302 -3.37 0.02 -0.32
C TYR A 302 -4.41 0.96 -0.91
N ALA A 303 -4.01 2.16 -1.34
CA ALA A 303 -4.94 3.14 -1.88
C ALA A 303 -5.59 2.70 -3.21
N ALA A 304 -4.85 2.03 -4.10
CA ALA A 304 -5.38 1.52 -5.37
C ALA A 304 -6.49 0.48 -5.14
N PHE A 305 -6.28 -0.47 -4.21
CA PHE A 305 -7.32 -1.44 -3.85
C PHE A 305 -8.54 -0.77 -3.20
N TYR A 306 -8.31 0.24 -2.36
CA TYR A 306 -9.39 1.05 -1.76
C TYR A 306 -10.24 1.78 -2.79
N LEU A 307 -9.62 2.41 -3.78
CA LEU A 307 -10.30 3.04 -4.90
C LEU A 307 -11.07 2.01 -5.75
N ALA A 308 -10.50 0.82 -5.94
CA ALA A 308 -11.17 -0.29 -6.61
C ALA A 308 -12.32 -0.91 -5.78
N GLY A 309 -12.56 -0.45 -4.55
CA GLY A 309 -13.65 -0.92 -3.71
C GLY A 309 -13.38 -2.24 -3.00
N MET A 310 -12.12 -2.62 -2.80
CA MET A 310 -11.75 -3.91 -2.22
C MET A 310 -10.49 -3.88 -1.35
N TYR A 311 -10.26 -4.96 -0.59
CA TYR A 311 -9.03 -5.19 0.17
C TYR A 311 -8.59 -6.64 0.06
N PRO A 312 -7.37 -6.92 -0.42
CA PRO A 312 -6.80 -8.26 -0.32
C PRO A 312 -6.47 -8.57 1.14
N LEU A 313 -7.02 -9.66 1.68
CA LEU A 313 -6.64 -10.13 3.01
C LEU A 313 -5.34 -10.93 2.91
N PRO A 314 -4.23 -10.44 3.51
CA PRO A 314 -2.93 -11.10 3.41
C PRO A 314 -2.98 -12.57 3.83
N ALA A 315 -2.23 -13.42 3.14
CA ALA A 315 -2.16 -14.87 3.37
C ALA A 315 -3.50 -15.63 3.19
N THR A 316 -4.49 -15.03 2.50
CA THR A 316 -5.74 -15.70 2.12
C THR A 316 -6.04 -15.52 0.64
N GLN A 317 -7.04 -16.24 0.13
CA GLN A 317 -7.59 -16.05 -1.22
C GLN A 317 -8.80 -15.10 -1.23
N GLN A 318 -9.03 -14.38 -0.13
CA GLN A 318 -10.24 -13.61 0.10
C GLN A 318 -10.00 -12.12 -0.12
N PHE A 319 -11.01 -11.47 -0.68
CA PHE A 319 -11.09 -10.02 -0.79
C PHE A 319 -12.29 -9.52 -0.01
N LEU A 320 -12.08 -8.51 0.84
CA LEU A 320 -13.17 -7.74 1.42
C LEU A 320 -13.64 -6.72 0.38
N LEU A 321 -14.94 -6.47 0.32
CA LEU A 321 -15.54 -5.50 -0.60
C LEU A 321 -16.17 -4.36 0.22
N TRP A 322 -16.11 -3.16 -0.34
CA TRP A 322 -16.77 -1.96 0.19
C TRP A 322 -17.19 -1.01 -0.94
N SER A 323 -17.48 0.25 -0.59
CA SER A 323 -18.00 1.27 -1.49
C SER A 323 -17.00 1.57 -2.61
N PRO A 324 -17.40 1.40 -3.87
CA PRO A 324 -16.51 1.63 -5.00
C PRO A 324 -16.39 3.13 -5.32
N TYR A 325 -15.26 3.52 -5.92
CA TYR A 325 -15.15 4.81 -6.62
C TYR A 325 -15.53 4.72 -8.11
N PHE A 326 -15.59 3.51 -8.65
CA PHE A 326 -15.88 3.24 -10.06
C PHE A 326 -17.08 2.28 -10.18
N PRO A 327 -18.03 2.49 -11.10
CA PRO A 327 -19.15 1.55 -11.32
C PRO A 327 -18.70 0.14 -11.70
N GLN A 328 -17.51 0.02 -12.30
CA GLN A 328 -16.91 -1.24 -12.71
C GLN A 328 -15.38 -1.16 -12.66
N VAL A 329 -14.76 -2.28 -12.31
CA VAL A 329 -13.31 -2.51 -12.45
C VAL A 329 -13.12 -3.88 -13.11
N SER A 330 -12.20 -3.98 -14.07
CA SER A 330 -11.86 -5.22 -14.75
C SER A 330 -10.36 -5.48 -14.69
N PHE A 331 -9.99 -6.73 -14.48
CA PHE A 331 -8.61 -7.22 -14.41
C PHE A 331 -8.39 -8.27 -15.50
N PHE A 332 -7.49 -8.00 -16.43
CA PHE A 332 -7.05 -8.94 -17.45
C PHE A 332 -5.82 -9.71 -16.97
N ASN A 333 -5.90 -11.03 -17.00
CA ASN A 333 -4.77 -11.92 -16.73
C ASN A 333 -4.25 -12.49 -18.05
N PRO A 334 -3.07 -12.09 -18.52
CA PRO A 334 -2.51 -12.57 -19.79
C PRO A 334 -2.12 -14.05 -19.76
N THR A 335 -1.80 -14.60 -18.58
CA THR A 335 -1.40 -16.01 -18.43
C THR A 335 -2.56 -16.96 -18.71
N PHE A 336 -3.76 -16.58 -18.24
CA PHE A 336 -4.98 -17.38 -18.42
C PHE A 336 -5.87 -16.85 -19.55
N ASN A 337 -5.43 -15.78 -20.23
CA ASN A 337 -6.20 -15.03 -21.22
C ASN A 337 -7.65 -14.76 -20.77
N SER A 338 -7.82 -14.37 -19.50
CA SER A 338 -9.13 -14.23 -18.87
C SER A 338 -9.30 -12.85 -18.26
N THR A 339 -10.53 -12.33 -18.31
CA THR A 339 -10.87 -11.03 -17.71
C THR A 339 -11.86 -11.24 -16.57
N THR A 340 -11.49 -10.79 -15.37
CA THR A 340 -12.40 -10.74 -14.21
C THR A 340 -13.01 -9.34 -14.15
N ILE A 341 -14.34 -9.25 -14.09
CA ILE A 341 -15.06 -7.96 -14.05
C ILE A 341 -15.87 -7.90 -12.75
N ILE A 342 -15.68 -6.83 -11.98
CA ILE A 342 -16.47 -6.53 -10.79
C ILE A 342 -17.32 -5.30 -11.12
N ARG A 343 -18.64 -5.41 -10.91
CA ARG A 343 -19.62 -4.35 -11.19
C ARG A 343 -20.41 -4.03 -9.94
N TRP A 344 -20.61 -2.74 -9.70
CA TRP A 344 -21.43 -2.22 -8.63
C TRP A 344 -22.67 -1.57 -9.23
N LYS A 345 -23.83 -2.19 -9.02
CA LYS A 345 -25.10 -1.66 -9.50
C LYS A 345 -25.65 -0.62 -8.53
N ASN A 346 -26.31 0.40 -9.07
CA ASN A 346 -26.97 1.46 -8.30
C ASN A 346 -26.02 2.27 -7.39
N SER A 347 -24.73 2.37 -7.78
CA SER A 347 -23.78 3.22 -7.05
C SER A 347 -24.17 4.69 -7.23
N GLN A 348 -24.29 5.41 -6.12
CA GLN A 348 -24.55 6.86 -6.09
C GLN A 348 -23.26 7.68 -5.94
N GLY A 349 -22.10 7.02 -6.05
CA GLY A 349 -20.78 7.59 -5.81
C GLY A 349 -20.49 7.86 -4.33
N ASN A 350 -19.20 8.07 -4.03
CA ASN A 350 -18.76 8.48 -2.70
C ASN A 350 -18.90 10.00 -2.51
N PRO A 351 -19.33 10.49 -1.32
CA PRO A 351 -19.38 11.91 -1.03
C PRO A 351 -17.98 12.53 -1.02
N THR A 352 -17.87 13.83 -1.34
CA THR A 352 -16.58 14.53 -1.45
C THR A 352 -15.74 14.49 -0.17
N ALA A 353 -16.38 14.55 1.00
CA ALA A 353 -15.70 14.45 2.30
C ALA A 353 -15.47 13.00 2.77
N GLY A 354 -15.91 11.99 2.00
CA GLY A 354 -15.97 10.58 2.40
C GLY A 354 -16.98 10.27 3.52
N THR A 355 -17.50 11.30 4.22
CA THR A 355 -18.56 11.25 5.23
C THR A 355 -19.89 11.78 4.67
N GLY A 356 -21.03 11.50 5.33
CA GLY A 356 -22.29 12.22 5.10
C GLY A 356 -23.32 11.55 4.18
N ARG A 357 -23.00 10.40 3.58
CA ARG A 357 -24.00 9.48 3.03
C ARG A 357 -23.76 8.08 3.57
N SER A 358 -24.84 7.43 3.98
CA SER A 358 -24.86 6.01 4.31
C SER A 358 -24.66 5.18 3.04
N VAL A 359 -23.42 5.01 2.60
CA VAL A 359 -23.10 4.16 1.45
C VAL A 359 -23.03 2.72 1.97
N PHE A 360 -24.02 1.90 1.58
CA PHE A 360 -24.10 0.50 1.98
C PHE A 360 -24.09 -0.39 0.74
N VAL A 361 -23.31 -1.46 0.79
CA VAL A 361 -23.34 -2.51 -0.25
C VAL A 361 -24.50 -3.44 0.05
N LYS A 362 -25.56 -3.41 -0.78
CA LYS A 362 -26.74 -4.28 -0.65
C LYS A 362 -26.71 -5.39 -1.71
N ALA A 363 -26.68 -6.64 -1.26
CA ALA A 363 -26.71 -7.89 -2.03
C ALA A 363 -25.53 -8.14 -2.99
N ARG A 364 -25.01 -9.38 -2.99
CA ARG A 364 -23.99 -9.87 -3.92
C ARG A 364 -24.61 -10.92 -4.84
N SER A 365 -24.50 -10.74 -6.17
CA SER A 365 -24.65 -11.83 -7.13
C SER A 365 -23.28 -12.11 -7.75
N CYS A 366 -22.58 -13.12 -7.26
CA CYS A 366 -21.42 -13.66 -7.96
C CYS A 366 -21.95 -14.58 -9.06
N VAL A 367 -21.79 -14.19 -10.33
CA VAL A 367 -22.04 -15.10 -11.45
C VAL A 367 -20.82 -16.00 -11.59
N CYS A 368 -20.76 -17.06 -10.78
CA CYS A 368 -19.91 -18.21 -11.08
C CYS A 368 -20.70 -19.14 -12.01
N PRO A 369 -20.17 -19.56 -13.17
CA PRO A 369 -20.84 -20.53 -14.04
C PRO A 369 -21.14 -21.88 -13.36
N THR A 370 -20.62 -22.13 -12.15
CA THR A 370 -20.73 -23.41 -11.44
C THR A 370 -21.26 -23.34 -10.01
N TYR A 371 -21.68 -22.18 -9.49
CA TYR A 371 -22.31 -22.12 -8.16
C TYR A 371 -23.66 -21.39 -8.21
N ALA A 372 -24.69 -22.18 -8.46
CA ALA A 372 -26.07 -21.81 -8.17
C ALA A 372 -26.27 -21.67 -6.65
N SER A 373 -26.88 -20.55 -6.27
CA SER A 373 -27.73 -20.35 -5.09
C SER A 373 -27.28 -20.90 -3.73
N LYS A 374 -26.62 -20.06 -2.93
CA LYS A 374 -27.06 -19.84 -1.53
C LYS A 374 -26.94 -18.35 -1.19
N GLY A 375 -28.10 -17.70 -1.06
CA GLY A 375 -28.19 -16.31 -0.65
C GLY A 375 -27.63 -16.13 0.76
N VAL A 376 -26.77 -15.14 0.92
CA VAL A 376 -26.36 -14.65 2.23
C VAL A 376 -27.42 -13.65 2.68
N ARG A 377 -28.17 -14.01 3.73
CA ARG A 377 -28.97 -13.05 4.52
C ARG A 377 -28.03 -12.37 5.52
N GLY A 378 -28.09 -11.04 5.57
CA GLY A 378 -27.34 -10.16 6.46
C GLY A 378 -27.52 -8.73 5.99
#